data_AF-E6N9I4-F1
#
_entry.id   AF-E6N9I4-F1
#
_cell.length_a   1.000
_cell.length_b   1.000
_cell.length_c   1.000
_cell.angle_alpha   90.00
_cell.angle_beta   90.00
_cell.angle_gamma   90.00
#
_symmetry.space_group_name_H-M   'P 1'
#
loop_
_entity.id
_entity.type
_entity.pdbx_description
1 polymer ?
#
loop_
_entity_poly.entity_id
_entity_poly.type
_entity_poly.pdbx_seq_one_letter_code
_entity_poly.pdbx_strand_id
1 'polypeptide(L)'
;RARYPGIPLYEFSLGDMRKAINILQSAASISKTIDSKTIYDVMGVVSRGEITRMLQLVLDGKFIEARNLLRELLYVQGYQPTDIVSSIAREIPLLPVSEQDKLRLMDLIGETDYRISEGGTPEVQLQAFLAKLALVKRSGA
;
A
#
# COMPACT_ATOMS: atom_id res chain seq x y z
N ARG A 1 -10.21 4.80 -17.99
CA ARG A 1 -9.50 3.70 -18.69
C ARG A 1 -9.45 2.51 -17.74
N ALA A 2 -10.36 1.55 -17.89
CA ALA A 2 -10.41 0.34 -17.07
C ALA A 2 -9.15 -0.50 -17.37
N ARG A 3 -8.31 -0.67 -16.35
CA ARG A 3 -7.07 -1.45 -16.41
C ARG A 3 -7.46 -2.93 -16.40
N TYR A 4 -6.93 -3.68 -17.37
CA TYR A 4 -7.16 -5.09 -17.73
C TYR A 4 -7.99 -5.96 -16.74
N PRO A 5 -9.09 -6.61 -17.19
CA PRO A 5 -9.86 -7.57 -16.39
C PRO A 5 -9.17 -8.95 -16.34
N GLY A 6 -7.84 -8.96 -16.25
CA GLY A 6 -7.02 -10.17 -16.23
C GLY A 6 -6.43 -10.43 -14.84
N ILE A 7 -6.02 -11.67 -14.61
CA ILE A 7 -5.28 -12.08 -13.42
C ILE A 7 -4.10 -11.10 -13.20
N PRO A 8 -3.92 -10.50 -12.00
CA PRO A 8 -3.01 -9.37 -11.74
C PRO A 8 -1.52 -9.73 -11.82
N LEU A 9 -1.19 -10.91 -12.34
CA LEU A 9 0.16 -11.43 -12.51
C LEU A 9 1.07 -10.48 -13.30
N TYR A 10 0.54 -9.84 -14.35
CA TYR A 10 1.31 -8.86 -15.11
C TYR A 10 1.63 -7.61 -14.28
N GLU A 11 0.69 -7.13 -13.46
CA GLU A 11 0.91 -5.96 -12.61
C GLU A 11 1.97 -6.22 -11.53
N PHE A 12 2.04 -7.44 -10.99
CA PHE A 12 3.03 -7.79 -9.97
C PHE A 12 4.40 -8.18 -10.51
N SER A 13 4.42 -8.78 -11.71
CA SER A 13 5.67 -9.12 -12.39
C SER A 13 6.33 -7.92 -13.05
N LEU A 14 5.57 -6.87 -13.43
CA LEU A 14 6.06 -5.70 -14.18
C LEU A 14 6.83 -6.09 -15.45
N GLY A 15 6.48 -7.24 -16.06
CA GLY A 15 7.17 -7.78 -17.22
C GLY A 15 8.42 -8.62 -16.92
N ASP A 16 8.81 -8.79 -15.65
CA ASP A 16 9.86 -9.74 -15.27
C ASP A 16 9.31 -11.18 -15.29
N MET A 17 9.78 -11.96 -16.27
CA MET A 17 9.34 -13.34 -16.48
C MET A 17 9.71 -14.27 -15.31
N ARG A 18 10.86 -14.07 -14.68
CA ARG A 18 11.30 -14.85 -13.51
C ARG A 18 10.37 -14.56 -12.32
N LYS A 19 10.02 -13.29 -12.12
CA LYS A 19 9.09 -12.88 -11.07
C LYS A 19 7.71 -13.48 -11.31
N ALA A 20 7.20 -13.44 -12.55
CA ALA A 20 5.92 -14.06 -12.90
C ALA A 20 5.89 -15.57 -12.59
N ILE A 21 6.97 -16.30 -12.90
CA ILE A 21 7.09 -17.74 -12.61
C ILE A 21 7.04 -18.01 -11.11
N ASN A 22 7.79 -17.25 -10.30
CA ASN A 22 7.82 -17.44 -8.85
C ASN A 22 6.44 -17.19 -8.22
N ILE A 23 5.72 -16.18 -8.70
CA ILE A 23 4.36 -15.87 -8.22
C ILE A 23 3.40 -17.02 -8.56
N LEU A 24 3.45 -17.54 -9.79
CA LEU A 24 2.61 -18.67 -10.20
C LEU A 24 2.94 -19.95 -9.42
N GLN A 25 4.21 -20.21 -9.13
CA GLN A 25 4.62 -21.37 -8.34
C GLN A 25 4.09 -21.31 -6.90
N SER A 26 4.17 -20.15 -6.27
CA SER A 26 3.60 -19.93 -4.94
C SER A 26 2.06 -19.98 -4.96
N ALA A 27 1.41 -19.56 -6.04
CA ALA A 27 -0.04 -19.71 -6.20
C ALA A 27 -0.49 -21.16 -6.34
N ALA A 28 0.25 -21.94 -7.13
CA ALA A 28 -0.02 -23.35 -7.34
C ALA A 28 0.19 -24.21 -6.07
N SER A 29 0.97 -23.73 -5.09
CA SER A 29 1.18 -24.43 -3.83
C SER A 29 0.00 -24.31 -2.85
N ILE A 30 -0.83 -23.26 -2.98
CA ILE A 30 -1.97 -22.99 -2.10
C ILE A 30 -3.33 -23.29 -2.74
N SER A 31 -3.43 -23.28 -4.07
CA SER A 31 -4.69 -23.52 -4.79
C SER A 31 -4.45 -24.25 -6.12
N LYS A 32 -5.39 -25.13 -6.48
CA LYS A 32 -5.42 -25.78 -7.81
C LYS A 32 -5.94 -24.88 -8.92
N THR A 33 -6.74 -23.87 -8.57
CA THR A 33 -7.29 -22.90 -9.53
C THR A 33 -6.65 -21.56 -9.26
N ILE A 34 -5.92 -21.02 -10.24
CA ILE A 34 -5.23 -19.73 -10.13
C ILE A 34 -6.16 -18.65 -10.69
N ASP A 35 -6.82 -17.93 -9.79
CA ASP A 35 -7.61 -16.74 -10.09
C ASP A 35 -6.95 -15.48 -9.51
N SER A 36 -7.57 -14.32 -9.73
CA SER A 36 -7.03 -13.04 -9.22
C SER A 36 -6.86 -13.05 -7.71
N LYS A 37 -7.81 -13.65 -6.98
CA LYS A 37 -7.76 -13.76 -5.53
C LYS A 37 -6.54 -14.55 -5.07
N THR A 38 -6.30 -15.71 -5.67
CA THR A 38 -5.15 -16.56 -5.36
C THR A 38 -3.83 -15.81 -5.56
N ILE A 39 -3.71 -15.02 -6.64
CA ILE A 39 -2.51 -14.19 -6.86
C ILE A 39 -2.37 -13.08 -5.80
N TYR A 40 -3.46 -12.43 -5.39
CA TYR A 40 -3.41 -11.43 -4.31
C TYR A 40 -2.98 -12.05 -2.97
N ASP A 41 -3.53 -13.23 -2.65
CA ASP A 41 -3.22 -13.96 -1.41
C ASP A 41 -1.73 -14.34 -1.35
N VAL A 42 -1.17 -14.87 -2.45
CA VAL A 42 0.25 -15.24 -2.56
C VAL A 42 1.17 -14.05 -2.46
N MET A 43 0.79 -12.96 -3.12
CA MET A 43 1.65 -11.80 -3.21
C MET A 43 1.80 -11.10 -1.88
N GLY A 44 0.98 -11.43 -0.87
CA GLY A 44 0.95 -10.67 0.37
C GLY A 44 0.79 -9.19 0.08
N VAL A 45 0.07 -8.85 -0.99
CA VAL A 45 -0.16 -7.45 -1.33
C VAL A 45 -1.33 -7.02 -0.48
N VAL A 46 -1.09 -6.00 0.34
CA VAL A 46 -2.15 -5.29 1.03
C VAL A 46 -3.21 -5.01 -0.01
N SER A 47 -4.45 -5.49 0.23
CA SER A 47 -5.48 -5.30 -0.79
C SER A 47 -5.50 -3.80 -1.09
N ARG A 48 -5.40 -3.39 -2.36
CA ARG A 48 -5.32 -1.94 -2.69
C ARG A 48 -6.41 -1.16 -1.96
N GLY A 49 -7.58 -1.80 -1.80
CA GLY A 49 -8.69 -1.29 -1.00
C GLY A 49 -8.35 -0.94 0.45
N GLU A 50 -7.53 -1.72 1.15
CA GLU A 50 -7.17 -1.44 2.55
C GLU A 50 -6.23 -0.24 2.68
N ILE A 51 -5.22 -0.10 1.82
CA ILE A 51 -4.35 1.09 1.82
C ILE A 51 -5.14 2.34 1.42
N THR A 52 -5.91 2.27 0.34
CA THR A 52 -6.76 3.40 -0.08
C THR A 52 -7.73 3.78 1.05
N ARG A 53 -8.37 2.79 1.70
CA ARG A 53 -9.26 3.01 2.85
C ARG A 53 -8.53 3.66 4.02
N MET A 54 -7.31 3.19 4.35
CA MET A 54 -6.51 3.76 5.43
C MET A 54 -6.19 5.24 5.18
N LEU A 55 -5.73 5.59 3.99
CA LEU A 55 -5.43 6.98 3.62
C LEU A 55 -6.70 7.84 3.60
N GLN A 56 -7.81 7.27 3.14
CA GLN A 56 -9.11 7.94 3.11
C GLN A 56 -9.64 8.24 4.53
N LEU A 57 -9.52 7.29 5.46
CA LEU A 57 -9.86 7.50 6.87
C LEU A 57 -9.07 8.67 7.47
N VAL A 58 -7.79 8.82 7.14
CA VAL A 58 -6.97 9.96 7.57
C VAL A 58 -7.53 11.28 7.02
N LEU A 59 -7.82 11.33 5.71
CA LEU A 59 -8.36 12.53 5.06
C LEU A 59 -9.78 12.91 5.56
N ASP A 60 -10.52 11.96 6.09
CA ASP A 60 -11.83 12.19 6.71
C ASP A 60 -11.73 12.54 8.22
N GLY A 61 -10.52 12.73 8.76
CA GLY A 61 -10.28 13.05 10.17
C GLY A 61 -10.41 11.86 11.12
N LYS A 62 -10.61 10.64 10.60
CA LYS A 62 -10.76 9.40 11.37
C LYS A 62 -9.40 8.75 11.65
N PHE A 63 -8.49 9.53 12.23
CA PHE A 63 -7.10 9.11 12.44
C PHE A 63 -6.97 7.83 13.29
N ILE A 64 -7.80 7.69 14.34
CA ILE A 64 -7.78 6.52 15.22
C ILE A 64 -8.14 5.25 14.45
N GLU A 65 -9.15 5.31 13.57
CA GLU A 65 -9.55 4.19 12.72
C GLU A 65 -8.44 3.81 11.75
N ALA A 66 -7.81 4.80 11.11
CA ALA A 66 -6.67 4.57 10.22
C ALA A 66 -5.48 3.92 10.95
N ARG A 67 -5.18 4.38 12.17
CA ARG A 67 -4.12 3.81 13.01
C ARG A 67 -4.42 2.35 13.36
N ASN A 68 -5.66 2.03 13.72
CA ASN A 68 -6.04 0.66 14.05
C ASN A 68 -5.93 -0.25 12.82
N LEU A 69 -6.35 0.22 11.64
CA LEU A 69 -6.18 -0.52 10.39
C LEU A 69 -4.70 -0.75 10.07
N LEU A 70 -3.82 0.26 10.22
CA LEU A 70 -2.37 0.07 10.06
C LEU A 70 -1.82 -1.06 10.97
N ARG A 71 -2.27 -1.12 12.23
CA ARG A 71 -1.86 -2.17 13.17
C ARG A 71 -2.39 -3.55 12.76
N GLU A 72 -3.60 -3.61 12.25
CA GLU A 72 -4.17 -4.85 11.70
C GLU A 72 -3.34 -5.35 10.52
N LEU A 73 -3.00 -4.46 9.57
CA LEU A 73 -2.15 -4.78 8.42
C LEU A 73 -0.79 -5.32 8.86
N LEU A 74 -0.14 -4.67 9.82
CA LEU A 74 1.21 -5.04 10.29
C LEU A 74 1.23 -6.32 11.12
N TYR A 75 0.31 -6.45 12.09
CA TYR A 75 0.43 -7.46 13.15
C TYR A 75 -0.53 -8.64 13.01
N VAL A 76 -1.70 -8.43 12.41
CA VAL A 76 -2.71 -9.48 12.26
C VAL A 76 -2.56 -10.15 10.91
N GLN A 77 -2.49 -9.34 9.84
CA GLN A 77 -2.34 -9.84 8.48
C GLN A 77 -0.86 -10.06 8.09
N GLY A 78 0.07 -9.51 8.88
CA GLY A 78 1.51 -9.80 8.73
C GLY A 78 2.14 -9.19 7.48
N TYR A 79 1.58 -8.10 6.96
CA TYR A 79 2.14 -7.43 5.79
C TYR A 79 3.52 -6.87 6.08
N GLN A 80 4.43 -7.00 5.11
CA GLN A 80 5.75 -6.42 5.23
C GLN A 80 5.64 -4.89 5.21
N PRO A 81 6.34 -4.18 6.11
CA PRO A 81 6.27 -2.72 6.14
C PRO A 81 6.66 -2.05 4.81
N THR A 82 7.63 -2.62 4.10
CA THR A 82 8.07 -2.15 2.77
C THR A 82 6.97 -2.28 1.72
N ASP A 83 6.10 -3.29 1.83
CA ASP A 83 4.95 -3.46 0.94
C ASP A 83 3.87 -2.42 1.22
N ILE A 84 3.67 -2.06 2.50
CA ILE A 84 2.78 -0.96 2.90
C ILE A 84 3.31 0.37 2.35
N VAL A 85 4.59 0.68 2.56
CA VAL A 85 5.24 1.91 2.07
C VAL A 85 5.11 2.04 0.55
N SER A 86 5.48 0.98 -0.18
CA SER A 86 5.38 0.98 -1.65
C SER A 86 3.95 1.12 -2.16
N SER A 87 2.98 0.58 -1.41
CA SER A 87 1.57 0.74 -1.74
C SER A 87 1.06 2.14 -1.47
N ILE A 88 1.45 2.77 -0.35
CA ILE A 88 1.14 4.18 -0.08
C ILE A 88 1.70 5.06 -1.19
N ALA A 89 2.96 4.87 -1.59
CA ALA A 89 3.60 5.64 -2.66
C ALA A 89 2.83 5.55 -3.99
N ARG A 90 2.26 4.37 -4.31
CA ARG A 90 1.41 4.18 -5.51
C ARG A 90 0.05 4.90 -5.40
N GLU A 91 -0.49 5.06 -4.21
CA GLU A 91 -1.80 5.68 -3.97
C GLU A 91 -1.72 7.21 -3.87
N ILE A 92 -0.59 7.79 -3.45
CA ILE A 92 -0.41 9.25 -3.30
C ILE A 92 -0.86 10.05 -4.55
N PRO A 93 -0.49 9.69 -5.79
CA PRO A 93 -0.92 10.42 -6.98
C PRO A 93 -2.45 10.47 -7.18
N LEU A 94 -3.15 9.47 -6.65
CA LEU A 94 -4.61 9.30 -6.76
C LEU A 94 -5.38 10.04 -5.67
N LEU A 95 -4.70 10.58 -4.65
CA LEU A 95 -5.36 11.26 -3.53
C LEU A 95 -6.02 12.58 -3.98
N PRO A 96 -7.19 12.94 -3.41
CA PRO A 96 -7.91 14.18 -3.70
C PRO A 96 -7.32 15.38 -2.92
N VAL A 97 -6.02 15.61 -3.05
CA VAL A 97 -5.26 16.70 -2.42
C VAL A 97 -4.51 17.53 -3.47
N SER A 98 -3.96 18.67 -3.07
CA SER A 98 -3.33 19.59 -4.02
C SER A 98 -2.09 18.95 -4.64
N GLU A 99 -1.74 19.31 -5.88
CA GLU A 99 -0.52 18.79 -6.52
C GLU A 99 0.74 19.11 -5.69
N GLN A 100 0.76 20.27 -5.03
CA GLN A 100 1.85 20.63 -4.12
C GLN A 100 1.92 19.70 -2.91
N ASP A 101 0.77 19.30 -2.35
CA ASP A 101 0.74 18.36 -1.23
C ASP A 101 1.06 16.94 -1.67
N LYS A 102 0.70 16.52 -2.89
CA LYS A 102 1.13 15.23 -3.45
C LYS A 102 2.66 15.15 -3.52
N LEU A 103 3.33 16.21 -3.98
CA LEU A 103 4.79 16.28 -4.02
C LEU A 103 5.39 16.17 -2.61
N ARG A 104 4.84 16.90 -1.64
CA ARG A 104 5.27 16.82 -0.23
C ARG A 104 5.07 15.43 0.36
N LEU A 105 3.93 14.81 0.10
CA LEU A 105 3.64 13.45 0.57
C LEU A 105 4.58 12.43 -0.06
N MET A 106 4.95 12.61 -1.34
CA MET A 106 5.92 11.75 -2.02
C MET A 106 7.31 11.83 -1.38
N ASP A 107 7.75 13.04 -1.02
CA ASP A 107 9.01 13.24 -0.29
C ASP A 107 8.97 12.59 1.11
N LEU A 108 7.87 12.83 1.85
CA LEU A 108 7.67 12.25 3.19
C LEU A 108 7.62 10.72 3.20
N ILE A 109 6.99 10.08 2.20
CA ILE A 109 6.98 8.60 2.14
C ILE A 109 8.36 8.06 1.80
N GLY A 110 9.16 8.77 0.99
CA GLY A 110 10.55 8.42 0.72
C GLY A 110 11.42 8.51 1.98
N GLU A 111 11.26 9.57 2.78
CA GLU A 111 11.94 9.68 4.07
C GLU A 111 11.51 8.58 5.06
N THR A 112 10.22 8.23 5.05
CA THR A 112 9.66 7.14 5.86
C THR A 112 10.31 5.80 5.47
N ASP A 113 10.41 5.51 4.17
CA ASP A 113 11.07 4.32 3.64
C ASP A 113 12.54 4.23 4.08
N TYR A 114 13.26 5.34 3.90
CA TYR A 114 14.66 5.45 4.31
C TYR A 114 14.82 5.17 5.81
N ARG A 115 14.03 5.81 6.68
CA ARG A 115 14.11 5.60 8.13
C ARG A 115 13.78 4.17 8.54
N ILE A 116 12.84 3.51 7.87
CA ILE A 116 12.55 2.09 8.10
C ILE A 116 13.76 1.24 7.70
N SER A 117 14.38 1.53 6.56
CA SER A 117 15.57 0.82 6.08
C SER A 117 16.78 0.94 7.02
N GLU A 118 16.91 2.09 7.71
CA GLU A 118 17.93 2.34 8.73
C GLU A 118 17.60 1.72 10.12
N GLY A 119 16.57 0.87 10.19
CA GLY A 119 16.18 0.18 11.43
C GLY A 119 15.18 0.93 12.30
N GLY A 120 14.57 2.01 11.79
CA GLY A 120 13.48 2.70 12.45
C GLY A 120 12.25 1.81 12.63
N THR A 121 11.55 1.95 13.75
CA THR A 121 10.35 1.15 14.04
C THR A 121 9.23 1.44 13.01
N PRO A 122 8.79 0.44 12.22
CA PRO A 122 7.90 0.70 11.09
C PRO A 122 6.53 1.25 11.48
N GLU A 123 5.93 0.74 12.56
CA GLU A 123 4.65 1.26 13.06
C GLU A 123 4.75 2.76 13.38
N VAL A 124 5.83 3.18 14.04
CA VAL A 124 6.04 4.59 14.43
C VAL A 124 6.23 5.46 13.20
N GLN A 125 7.06 5.04 12.23
CA GLN A 125 7.31 5.83 11.02
C GLN A 125 6.06 5.95 10.15
N LEU A 126 5.31 4.86 9.97
CA LEU A 126 4.05 4.87 9.22
C LEU A 126 2.97 5.70 9.94
N GLN A 127 2.85 5.61 11.26
CA GLN A 127 1.95 6.50 12.02
C GLN A 127 2.34 7.97 11.90
N ALA A 128 3.64 8.28 11.91
CA ALA A 128 4.13 9.64 11.69
C ALA A 128 3.75 10.15 10.29
N PHE A 129 3.89 9.32 9.26
CA PHE A 129 3.42 9.63 7.91
C PHE A 129 1.91 9.91 7.87
N LEU A 130 1.09 9.03 8.46
CA LEU A 130 -0.36 9.22 8.54
C LEU A 130 -0.71 10.51 9.30
N ALA A 131 0.04 10.86 10.35
CA ALA A 131 -0.19 12.08 11.11
C ALA A 131 0.12 13.33 10.28
N LYS A 132 1.17 13.29 9.44
CA LYS A 132 1.47 14.36 8.49
C LYS A 132 0.39 14.49 7.41
N LEU A 133 -0.11 13.36 6.90
CA LEU A 133 -1.23 13.34 5.96
C LEU A 133 -2.50 13.96 6.56
N ALA A 134 -2.77 13.73 7.86
CA ALA A 134 -3.93 14.30 8.55
C ALA A 134 -3.92 15.85 8.59
N LEU A 135 -2.74 16.47 8.43
CA LEU A 135 -2.58 17.92 8.39
C LEU A 135 -2.75 18.51 6.98
N VAL A 136 -2.85 17.66 5.95
CA VAL A 136 -3.08 18.09 4.57
C VAL A 136 -4.55 18.42 4.37
N LYS A 137 -4.84 19.53 3.69
CA LYS A 137 -6.21 19.91 3.32
C LYS A 137 -6.62 19.21 2.02
N ARG A 138 -7.87 18.74 1.98
CA ARG A 138 -8.48 18.28 0.73
C ARG A 138 -8.59 19.42 -0.27
N SER A 139 -8.30 19.14 -1.53
CA SER A 139 -8.56 20.10 -2.61
C SER A 139 -10.06 20.24 -2.78
N GLY A 140 -10.59 21.42 -2.41
CA GLY A 140 -12.02 21.73 -2.48
C GLY A 140 -12.71 21.97 -1.13
N ALA A 141 -11.97 21.98 -0.02
CA ALA A 141 -12.43 22.43 1.29
C ALA A 141 -11.80 23.77 1.69
#